data_AF-A0A182FND4-F1
#
_entry.id   AF-A0A182FND4-F1
#
_cell.length_a   1.000
_cell.length_b   1.000
_cell.length_c   1.000
_cell.angle_alpha   90.00
_cell.angle_beta   90.00
_cell.angle_gamma   90.00
#
_symmetry.space_group_name_H-M   'P 1'
#
loop_
_entity.id
_entity.type
_entity.pdbx_description
1 polymer ?
#
loop_
_entity_poly.entity_id
_entity_poly.type
_entity_poly.pdbx_seq_one_letter_code
_entity_poly.pdbx_strand_id
1 'polypeptide(L)'
;MDTSSVQARKEGLEVEERREKFVYHLETCFNAINHGLIAYVTIYLSYYSYARGFGNLFTWHIFLCSVGYQFFMAESLLTLLSSNSWTDRYSIVTKRRLHWILQVIGCGAILAGTIIEIYLKEAAGRKHFRSDHAITGLVSLIFIGLSFLNGVAALYTVKIRHLVKPIYVKLCHYLTGIVAFVIGMTSLALEYSPRMISRQHRNMIVAFTAITTALTLIGVCKTMFNQLRPKKQ
;
A
#
# COMPACT_ATOMS: atom_id res chain seq x y z
N MET A 1 -43.54 30.36 7.74
CA MET A 1 -42.52 29.35 7.36
C MET A 1 -43.28 28.16 6.83
N ASP A 2 -43.14 27.83 5.55
CA ASP A 2 -43.99 26.86 4.83
C ASP A 2 -43.69 25.42 5.28
N THR A 3 -44.69 24.71 5.80
CA THR A 3 -44.59 23.32 6.28
C THR A 3 -44.14 22.35 5.18
N SER A 4 -44.47 22.62 3.92
CA SER A 4 -44.02 21.84 2.77
C SER A 4 -42.50 21.92 2.58
N SER A 5 -41.93 23.12 2.72
CA SER A 5 -40.48 23.34 2.62
C SER A 5 -39.67 22.65 3.73
N VAL A 6 -40.26 22.54 4.94
CA VAL A 6 -39.65 21.85 6.08
C VAL A 6 -39.68 20.33 5.88
N GLN A 7 -40.79 19.79 5.35
CA GLN A 7 -40.95 18.38 5.03
C GLN A 7 -39.96 17.94 3.95
N ALA A 8 -39.90 18.65 2.83
CA ALA A 8 -38.97 18.37 1.74
C ALA A 8 -37.50 18.43 2.18
N ARG A 9 -37.17 19.37 3.08
CA ARG A 9 -35.82 19.45 3.67
C ARG A 9 -35.50 18.25 4.56
N LYS A 10 -36.45 17.76 5.36
CA LYS A 10 -36.27 16.56 6.20
C LYS A 10 -36.07 15.31 5.35
N GLU A 11 -36.92 15.11 4.34
CA GLU A 11 -36.79 13.98 3.40
C GLU A 11 -35.44 14.01 2.67
N GLY A 12 -34.99 15.19 2.23
CA GLY A 12 -33.67 15.35 1.63
C GLY A 12 -32.51 14.97 2.56
N LEU A 13 -32.59 15.37 3.84
CA LEU A 13 -31.59 15.02 4.85
C LEU A 13 -31.59 13.51 5.16
N GLU A 14 -32.75 12.87 5.24
CA GLU A 14 -32.86 11.42 5.47
C GLU A 14 -32.29 10.60 4.30
N VAL A 15 -32.52 11.05 3.06
CA VAL A 15 -31.94 10.43 1.87
C VAL A 15 -30.42 10.58 1.85
N GLU A 16 -29.90 11.75 2.21
CA GLU A 16 -28.47 12.00 2.31
C GLU A 16 -27.82 11.13 3.41
N GLU A 17 -28.41 11.07 4.60
CA GLU A 17 -27.95 10.23 5.70
C GLU A 17 -27.95 8.74 5.33
N ARG A 18 -29.01 8.26 4.68
CA ARG A 18 -29.09 6.86 4.20
C ARG A 18 -27.99 6.56 3.20
N ARG A 19 -27.73 7.48 2.27
CA ARG A 19 -26.67 7.34 1.26
C ARG A 19 -25.29 7.32 1.91
N GLU A 20 -25.03 8.18 2.88
CA GLU A 20 -23.76 8.20 3.61
C GLU A 20 -23.51 6.91 4.39
N LYS A 21 -24.53 6.40 5.10
CA LYS A 21 -24.45 5.10 5.78
C LYS A 21 -24.17 3.96 4.80
N PHE A 22 -24.85 3.94 3.67
CA PHE A 22 -24.64 2.93 2.63
C PHE A 22 -23.20 2.95 2.08
N VAL A 23 -22.68 4.14 1.75
CA VAL A 23 -21.29 4.30 1.28
C VAL A 23 -20.30 3.85 2.36
N TYR A 24 -20.53 4.23 3.61
CA TYR A 24 -19.66 3.83 4.73
C TYR A 24 -19.58 2.30 4.90
N HIS A 25 -20.73 1.60 4.84
CA HIS A 25 -20.76 0.15 4.93
C HIS A 25 -20.07 -0.52 3.73
N LEU A 26 -20.26 -0.02 2.51
CA LEU A 26 -19.55 -0.52 1.34
C LEU A 26 -18.03 -0.35 1.47
N GLU A 27 -17.56 0.83 1.89
CA GLU A 27 -16.12 1.08 2.09
C GLU A 27 -15.53 0.17 3.16
N THR A 28 -16.28 -0.09 4.23
CA THR A 28 -15.90 -1.03 5.28
C THR A 28 -15.78 -2.46 4.75
N CYS A 29 -16.76 -2.92 3.95
CA CYS A 29 -16.73 -4.24 3.33
C CYS A 29 -15.52 -4.40 2.39
N PHE A 30 -15.27 -3.41 1.52
CA PHE A 30 -14.10 -3.43 0.63
C PHE A 30 -12.78 -3.41 1.41
N ASN A 31 -12.71 -2.66 2.51
CA ASN A 31 -11.53 -2.66 3.38
C ASN A 31 -11.29 -4.04 4.01
N ALA A 32 -12.34 -4.69 4.53
CA ALA A 32 -12.23 -6.04 5.10
C ALA A 32 -11.81 -7.08 4.06
N ILE A 33 -12.38 -7.02 2.85
CA ILE A 33 -11.96 -7.85 1.72
C ILE A 33 -10.48 -7.61 1.41
N ASN A 34 -10.04 -6.35 1.40
CA ASN A 34 -8.66 -6.00 1.11
C ASN A 34 -7.68 -6.61 2.12
N HIS A 35 -7.96 -6.51 3.43
CA HIS A 35 -7.18 -7.19 4.47
C HIS A 35 -7.14 -8.71 4.27
N GLY A 36 -8.27 -9.33 3.91
CA GLY A 36 -8.34 -10.75 3.60
C GLY A 36 -7.47 -11.15 2.42
N LEU A 37 -7.46 -10.37 1.34
CA LEU A 37 -6.62 -10.59 0.16
C LEU A 37 -5.13 -10.41 0.48
N ILE A 38 -4.78 -9.37 1.25
CA ILE A 38 -3.43 -9.14 1.75
C ILE A 38 -2.94 -10.36 2.54
N ALA A 39 -3.75 -10.80 3.52
CA ALA A 39 -3.42 -11.95 4.36
C ALA A 39 -3.25 -13.22 3.52
N TYR A 40 -4.18 -13.49 2.59
CA TYR A 40 -4.13 -14.67 1.74
C TYR A 40 -2.84 -14.73 0.92
N VAL A 41 -2.53 -13.68 0.15
CA VAL A 41 -1.34 -13.66 -0.72
C VAL A 41 -0.06 -13.76 0.11
N THR A 42 0.00 -13.03 1.22
CA THR A 42 1.16 -13.03 2.12
C THR A 42 1.40 -14.42 2.72
N ILE A 43 0.36 -15.05 3.28
CA ILE A 43 0.45 -16.38 3.89
C ILE A 43 0.86 -17.41 2.83
N TYR A 44 0.27 -17.35 1.64
CA TYR A 44 0.60 -18.29 0.57
C TYR A 44 2.07 -18.20 0.14
N LEU A 45 2.59 -16.98 -0.12
CA LEU A 45 3.99 -16.80 -0.54
C LEU A 45 4.98 -17.08 0.60
N SER A 46 4.59 -16.81 1.83
CA SER A 46 5.37 -17.19 3.02
C SER A 46 5.45 -18.70 3.17
N TYR A 47 4.32 -19.40 3.03
CA TYR A 47 4.27 -20.85 3.03
C TYR A 47 5.08 -21.45 1.88
N TYR A 48 4.99 -20.87 0.68
CA TYR A 48 5.81 -21.29 -0.47
C TYR A 48 7.31 -21.23 -0.14
N SER A 49 7.76 -20.13 0.46
CA SER A 49 9.16 -19.93 0.85
C SER A 49 9.58 -20.91 1.94
N TYR A 50 8.73 -21.11 2.94
CA TYR A 50 8.94 -22.07 4.03
C TYR A 50 9.03 -23.52 3.51
N ALA A 51 8.10 -23.94 2.66
CA ALA A 51 8.04 -25.29 2.10
C ALA A 51 9.25 -25.63 1.21
N ARG A 52 9.91 -24.62 0.63
CA ARG A 52 11.15 -24.77 -0.15
C ARG A 52 12.42 -24.64 0.71
N GLY A 53 12.25 -24.34 2.00
CA GLY A 53 13.33 -24.23 2.98
C GLY A 53 14.11 -22.92 2.89
N PHE A 54 14.47 -22.39 4.05
CA PHE A 54 15.28 -21.17 4.20
C PHE A 54 16.80 -21.41 4.14
N GLY A 55 17.23 -22.64 3.80
CA GLY A 55 18.63 -22.94 3.48
C GLY A 55 19.07 -22.37 2.11
N ASN A 56 18.11 -22.06 1.24
CA ASN A 56 18.37 -21.38 -0.03
C ASN A 56 18.11 -19.89 0.13
N LEU A 57 19.14 -19.05 -0.05
CA LEU A 57 19.00 -17.59 0.05
C LEU A 57 17.94 -17.02 -0.92
N PHE A 58 17.67 -17.68 -2.04
CA PHE A 58 16.62 -17.23 -2.96
C PHE A 58 15.22 -17.30 -2.33
N THR A 59 14.95 -18.26 -1.45
CA THR A 59 13.64 -18.32 -0.76
C THR A 59 13.49 -17.20 0.27
N TRP A 60 14.59 -16.71 0.85
CA TRP A 60 14.59 -15.48 1.66
C TRP A 60 14.23 -14.25 0.85
N HIS A 61 14.76 -14.11 -0.37
CA HIS A 61 14.38 -13.02 -1.27
C HIS A 61 12.87 -13.01 -1.52
N ILE A 62 12.28 -14.16 -1.87
CA ILE A 62 10.83 -14.29 -2.08
C ILE A 62 10.06 -13.91 -0.82
N PHE A 63 10.41 -14.49 0.33
CA PHE A 63 9.73 -14.22 1.59
C PHE A 63 9.78 -12.75 1.98
N LEU A 64 10.97 -12.16 2.02
CA LEU A 64 11.18 -10.79 2.49
C LEU A 64 10.53 -9.76 1.57
N CYS A 65 10.66 -9.92 0.25
CA CYS A 65 10.03 -9.02 -0.72
C CYS A 65 8.50 -9.17 -0.71
N SER A 66 7.98 -10.39 -0.62
CA SER A 66 6.53 -10.62 -0.58
C SER A 66 5.89 -10.03 0.68
N VAL A 67 6.42 -10.34 1.87
CA VAL A 67 5.91 -9.81 3.14
C VAL A 67 6.13 -8.30 3.21
N GLY A 68 7.24 -7.78 2.70
CA GLY A 68 7.51 -6.35 2.67
C GLY A 68 6.48 -5.56 1.85
N TYR A 69 6.27 -5.93 0.58
CA TYR A 69 5.33 -5.24 -0.31
C TYR A 69 3.87 -5.59 -0.02
N GLN A 70 3.52 -6.87 0.00
CA GLN A 70 2.14 -7.32 0.06
C GLN A 70 1.53 -7.10 1.44
N PHE A 71 2.29 -7.30 2.51
CA PHE A 71 1.78 -7.16 3.88
C PHE A 71 2.13 -5.80 4.48
N PHE A 72 3.40 -5.56 4.82
CA PHE A 72 3.77 -4.38 5.59
C PHE A 72 3.45 -3.07 4.87
N MET A 73 3.81 -2.93 3.60
CA MET A 73 3.49 -1.72 2.84
C MET A 73 1.99 -1.54 2.61
N ALA A 74 1.27 -2.60 2.22
CA ALA A 74 -0.17 -2.50 2.01
C ALA A 74 -0.92 -2.14 3.30
N GLU A 75 -0.68 -2.87 4.40
CA GLU A 75 -1.27 -2.61 5.70
C GLU A 75 -0.92 -1.21 6.20
N SER A 76 0.32 -0.77 6.01
CA SER A 76 0.75 0.59 6.33
C SER A 76 -0.11 1.65 5.65
N LEU A 77 -0.45 1.47 4.38
CA LEU A 77 -1.34 2.39 3.65
C LEU A 77 -2.78 2.31 4.18
N LEU A 78 -3.27 1.11 4.50
CA LEU A 78 -4.62 0.91 5.07
C LEU A 78 -4.77 1.55 6.45
N THR A 79 -3.72 1.62 7.28
CA THR A 79 -3.79 2.30 8.59
C THR A 79 -4.18 3.77 8.51
N LEU A 80 -3.95 4.43 7.37
CA LEU A 80 -4.26 5.85 7.17
C LEU A 80 -5.66 6.09 6.59
N LEU A 81 -6.36 5.04 6.14
CA LEU A 81 -7.71 5.18 5.58
C LEU A 81 -8.72 5.54 6.67
N SER A 82 -9.65 6.43 6.32
CA SER A 82 -10.75 6.83 7.20
C SER A 82 -11.76 5.70 7.40
N SER A 83 -11.95 4.85 6.39
CA SER A 83 -12.87 3.70 6.38
C SER A 83 -12.25 2.41 6.91
N ASN A 84 -11.00 2.43 7.39
CA ASN A 84 -10.37 1.24 7.93
C ASN A 84 -10.89 0.95 9.35
N SER A 85 -11.74 -0.08 9.45
CA SER A 85 -12.35 -0.52 10.71
C SER A 85 -11.35 -0.95 11.78
N TRP A 86 -10.12 -1.36 11.42
CA TRP A 86 -9.11 -1.77 12.40
C TRP A 86 -8.46 -0.58 13.10
N THR A 87 -8.54 0.60 12.49
CA THR A 87 -7.91 1.81 13.02
C THR A 87 -8.90 2.96 13.19
N ASP A 88 -10.19 2.77 12.94
CA ASP A 88 -11.23 3.81 12.98
C ASP A 88 -11.24 4.59 14.31
N ARG A 89 -11.02 3.91 15.44
CA ARG A 89 -10.97 4.50 16.79
C ARG A 89 -9.62 5.11 17.15
N TYR A 90 -8.60 4.92 16.31
CA TYR A 90 -7.26 5.44 16.60
C TYR A 90 -7.13 6.91 16.24
N SER A 91 -6.45 7.65 17.12
CA SER A 91 -6.10 9.04 16.84
C SER A 91 -5.26 9.16 15.56
N ILE A 92 -5.35 10.29 14.87
CA ILE A 92 -4.54 10.55 13.68
C ILE A 92 -3.03 10.45 13.95
N VAL A 93 -2.59 10.75 15.18
CA VAL A 93 -1.19 10.62 15.60
C VAL A 93 -0.80 9.14 15.68
N THR A 94 -1.66 8.31 16.28
CA THR A 94 -1.46 6.85 16.37
C THR A 94 -1.43 6.22 14.98
N LYS A 95 -2.38 6.56 14.10
CA LYS A 95 -2.41 6.08 12.71
C LYS A 95 -1.10 6.39 11.97
N ARG A 96 -0.61 7.63 12.08
CA ARG A 96 0.68 8.02 11.46
C ARG A 96 1.85 7.25 12.06
N ARG A 97 1.85 6.98 13.36
CA ARG A 97 2.90 6.17 14.01
C ARG A 97 2.91 4.75 13.48
N LEU A 98 1.76 4.09 13.42
CA LEU A 98 1.64 2.75 12.84
C LEU A 98 2.08 2.74 11.38
N HIS A 99 1.65 3.71 10.58
CA HIS A 99 2.04 3.85 9.18
C HIS A 99 3.57 3.83 9.00
N TRP A 100 4.30 4.74 9.64
CA TRP A 100 5.74 4.82 9.40
C TRP A 100 6.50 3.64 10.01
N ILE A 101 6.05 3.07 11.13
CA ILE A 101 6.66 1.85 11.70
C ILE A 101 6.53 0.67 10.74
N LEU A 102 5.30 0.43 10.24
CA LEU A 102 5.06 -0.63 9.25
C LEU A 102 5.85 -0.37 7.96
N GLN A 103 5.97 0.89 7.52
CA GLN A 103 6.82 1.20 6.35
C GLN A 103 8.30 0.93 6.60
N VAL A 104 8.86 1.29 7.75
CA VAL A 104 10.27 1.01 8.06
C VAL A 104 10.53 -0.49 8.03
N ILE A 105 9.66 -1.29 8.65
CA ILE A 105 9.79 -2.75 8.67
C ILE A 105 9.66 -3.31 7.24
N GLY A 106 8.64 -2.90 6.49
CA GLY A 106 8.41 -3.37 5.13
C GLY A 106 9.53 -3.00 4.16
N CYS A 107 9.97 -1.73 4.17
CA CYS A 107 11.07 -1.26 3.33
C CYS A 107 12.40 -1.95 3.71
N GLY A 108 12.65 -2.18 5.00
CA GLY A 108 13.80 -2.94 5.47
C GLY A 108 13.81 -4.37 4.95
N ALA A 109 12.66 -5.05 4.99
CA ALA A 109 12.51 -6.40 4.45
C ALA A 109 12.78 -6.42 2.92
N ILE A 110 12.18 -5.51 2.16
CA ILE A 110 12.37 -5.41 0.70
C ILE A 110 13.84 -5.17 0.36
N LEU A 111 14.50 -4.25 1.08
CA LEU A 111 15.90 -3.94 0.87
C LEU A 111 16.78 -5.16 1.15
N ALA A 112 16.57 -5.84 2.28
CA ALA A 112 17.30 -7.06 2.63
C ALA A 112 17.08 -8.17 1.58
N GLY A 113 15.84 -8.42 1.18
CA GLY A 113 15.50 -9.38 0.13
C GLY A 113 16.19 -9.05 -1.19
N THR A 114 16.26 -7.78 -1.57
CA THR A 114 16.94 -7.35 -2.80
C THR A 114 18.45 -7.50 -2.72
N ILE A 115 19.07 -7.15 -1.59
CA ILE A 115 20.51 -7.34 -1.37
C ILE A 115 20.89 -8.82 -1.52
N ILE A 116 20.07 -9.73 -0.98
CA ILE A 116 20.27 -11.17 -1.11
C ILE A 116 20.27 -11.59 -2.58
N GLU A 117 19.32 -11.12 -3.38
CA GLU A 117 19.26 -11.46 -4.82
C GLU A 117 20.44 -10.89 -5.60
N ILE A 118 20.89 -9.67 -5.29
CA ILE A 118 22.09 -9.09 -5.90
C ILE A 118 23.31 -9.96 -5.57
N TYR A 119 23.49 -10.33 -4.30
CA TYR A 119 24.59 -11.20 -3.87
C TYR A 119 24.58 -12.55 -4.61
N LEU A 120 23.41 -13.18 -4.73
CA LEU A 120 23.25 -14.45 -5.44
C LEU A 120 23.61 -14.35 -6.93
N LYS A 121 23.22 -13.27 -7.60
CA LYS A 121 23.57 -13.05 -9.02
C LYS A 121 25.06 -12.81 -9.19
N GLU A 122 25.66 -12.04 -8.30
CA GLU A 122 27.09 -11.75 -8.32
C GLU A 122 27.92 -13.03 -8.12
N ALA A 123 27.58 -13.82 -7.10
CA ALA A 123 28.23 -15.10 -6.82
C ALA A 123 28.10 -16.10 -7.98
N ALA A 124 27.03 -16.00 -8.77
CA ALA A 124 26.81 -16.84 -9.94
C ALA A 124 27.37 -16.26 -11.25
N GLY A 125 28.07 -15.10 -11.22
CA GLY A 125 28.60 -14.42 -12.41
C GLY A 125 27.51 -13.96 -13.39
N ARG A 126 26.29 -13.73 -12.92
CA ARG A 126 25.12 -13.38 -13.75
C ARG A 126 24.93 -11.87 -13.81
N LYS A 127 24.44 -11.39 -14.96
CA LYS A 127 24.10 -9.96 -15.13
C LYS A 127 22.89 -9.57 -14.26
N HIS A 128 22.99 -8.40 -13.63
CA HIS A 128 21.95 -7.80 -12.80
C HIS A 128 20.85 -7.11 -13.63
N PHE A 129 19.66 -6.94 -13.02
CA PHE A 129 18.56 -6.08 -13.51
C PHE A 129 18.16 -6.22 -15.00
N ARG A 130 18.02 -7.46 -15.49
CA ARG A 130 17.63 -7.71 -16.91
C ARG A 130 16.20 -8.16 -17.14
N SER A 131 15.55 -8.77 -16.16
CA SER A 131 14.15 -9.17 -16.28
C SER A 131 13.22 -8.00 -15.95
N ASP A 132 12.00 -8.04 -16.48
CA ASP A 132 10.96 -7.06 -16.14
C ASP A 132 10.73 -6.99 -14.62
N HIS A 133 10.72 -8.14 -13.94
CA HIS A 133 10.66 -8.21 -12.48
C HIS A 133 11.81 -7.42 -11.82
N ALA A 134 13.07 -7.64 -12.24
CA ALA A 134 14.21 -6.99 -11.63
C ALA A 134 14.27 -5.49 -11.92
N ILE A 135 13.89 -5.06 -13.14
CA ILE A 135 13.82 -3.64 -13.51
C ILE A 135 12.73 -2.93 -12.71
N THR A 136 11.52 -3.49 -12.68
CA THR A 136 10.41 -2.91 -11.89
C THR A 136 10.72 -2.90 -10.40
N GLY A 137 11.34 -3.96 -9.86
CA GLY A 137 11.79 -4.00 -8.47
C GLY A 137 12.80 -2.90 -8.13
N LEU A 138 13.79 -2.67 -9.00
CA LEU A 138 14.76 -1.58 -8.83
C LEU A 138 14.10 -0.20 -8.90
N VAL A 139 13.22 0.03 -9.88
CA VAL A 139 12.49 1.30 -10.00
C VAL A 139 11.65 1.54 -8.74
N SER A 140 10.93 0.52 -8.25
CA SER A 140 10.17 0.61 -7.01
C SER A 140 11.07 0.98 -5.83
N LEU A 141 12.24 0.35 -5.68
CA LEU A 141 13.21 0.67 -4.62
C LEU A 141 13.71 2.12 -4.67
N ILE A 142 13.97 2.66 -5.86
CA ILE A 142 14.34 4.08 -6.01
C ILE A 142 13.21 4.97 -5.49
N PHE A 143 11.97 4.69 -5.88
CA PHE A 143 10.81 5.44 -5.40
C PHE A 143 10.52 5.23 -3.91
N ILE A 144 10.82 4.06 -3.33
CA ILE A 144 10.80 3.83 -1.88
C ILE A 144 11.79 4.79 -1.21
N GLY A 145 13.03 4.88 -1.70
CA GLY A 145 14.03 5.81 -1.17
C GLY A 145 13.55 7.27 -1.21
N LEU A 146 13.03 7.71 -2.36
CA LEU A 146 12.44 9.05 -2.51
C LEU A 146 11.26 9.28 -1.55
N SER A 147 10.35 8.30 -1.45
CA SER A 147 9.18 8.37 -0.58
C SER A 147 9.55 8.42 0.89
N PHE A 148 10.60 7.69 1.30
CA PHE A 148 11.11 7.68 2.66
C PHE A 148 11.70 9.05 3.05
N LEU A 149 12.56 9.61 2.19
CA LEU A 149 13.12 10.95 2.38
C LEU A 149 12.01 12.03 2.47
N ASN A 150 11.05 11.98 1.55
CA ASN A 150 9.90 12.87 1.54
C ASN A 150 8.99 12.64 2.76
N GLY A 151 8.87 11.42 3.25
CA GLY A 151 8.10 11.06 4.45
C GLY A 151 8.71 11.64 5.72
N VAL A 152 10.05 11.59 5.84
CA VAL A 152 10.78 12.27 6.93
C VAL A 152 10.58 13.78 6.83
N ALA A 153 10.72 14.37 5.64
CA ALA A 153 10.44 15.79 5.43
C ALA A 153 8.98 16.14 5.81
N ALA A 154 8.02 15.26 5.50
CA ALA A 154 6.61 15.43 5.84
C ALA A 154 6.35 15.38 7.37
N LEU A 155 7.15 14.64 8.14
CA LEU A 155 7.06 14.65 9.61
C LEU A 155 7.54 15.99 10.20
N TYR A 156 8.57 16.61 9.60
CA TYR A 156 9.13 17.88 10.05
C TYR A 156 8.58 19.10 9.32
N THR A 157 7.46 18.96 8.61
CA THR A 157 6.89 20.00 7.74
C THR A 157 6.71 21.36 8.43
N VAL A 158 6.37 21.38 9.71
CA VAL A 158 6.22 22.63 10.49
C VAL A 158 7.52 23.42 10.56
N LYS A 159 8.67 22.74 10.66
CA LYS A 159 10.00 23.36 10.72
C LYS A 159 10.42 23.89 9.35
N ILE A 160 10.11 23.16 8.27
CA ILE A 160 10.51 23.52 6.89
C ILE A 160 9.48 24.37 6.13
N ARG A 161 8.37 24.77 6.78
CA ARG A 161 7.28 25.53 6.14
C ARG A 161 7.71 26.88 5.55
N HIS A 162 8.85 27.39 5.98
CA HIS A 162 9.44 28.63 5.48
C HIS A 162 10.12 28.45 4.11
N LEU A 163 10.52 27.22 3.75
CA LEU A 163 11.12 26.89 2.46
C LEU A 163 10.07 26.37 1.47
N VAL A 164 9.21 25.45 1.91
CA VAL A 164 8.23 24.77 1.04
C VAL A 164 6.89 24.68 1.76
N LYS A 165 5.80 24.99 1.04
CA LYS A 165 4.46 24.89 1.63
C LYS A 165 4.16 23.44 2.04
N PRO A 166 3.58 23.21 3.23
CA PRO A 166 3.30 21.87 3.74
C PRO A 166 2.51 20.94 2.81
N ILE A 167 1.64 21.52 1.98
CA ILE A 167 0.82 20.77 1.03
C ILE A 167 1.66 20.08 -0.06
N TYR A 168 2.71 20.75 -0.57
CA TYR A 168 3.55 20.19 -1.62
C TYR A 168 4.41 19.04 -1.11
N VAL A 169 4.98 19.16 0.09
CA VAL A 169 5.76 18.08 0.72
C VAL A 169 4.91 16.81 0.88
N LYS A 170 3.66 16.97 1.35
CA LYS A 170 2.72 15.84 1.48
C LYS A 170 2.31 15.27 0.14
N LEU A 171 2.02 16.12 -0.85
CA LEU A 171 1.65 15.67 -2.19
C LEU A 171 2.78 14.88 -2.85
N CYS A 172 4.02 15.37 -2.77
CA CYS A 172 5.20 14.65 -3.24
C CYS A 172 5.33 13.28 -2.55
N HIS A 173 5.18 13.20 -1.22
CA HIS A 173 5.21 11.93 -0.50
C HIS A 173 4.12 10.97 -0.98
N TYR A 174 2.87 11.43 -1.17
CA TYR A 174 1.79 10.60 -1.71
C TYR A 174 2.12 10.07 -3.09
N LEU A 175 2.54 10.93 -4.02
CA LEU A 175 2.83 10.52 -5.39
C LEU A 175 4.00 9.52 -5.45
N THR A 176 5.10 9.80 -4.74
CA THR A 176 6.24 8.87 -4.71
C THR A 176 5.89 7.54 -4.05
N GLY A 177 5.06 7.57 -2.99
CA GLY A 177 4.60 6.35 -2.30
C GLY A 177 3.66 5.51 -3.15
N ILE A 178 2.74 6.14 -3.89
CA ILE A 178 1.85 5.46 -4.83
C ILE A 178 2.66 4.76 -5.93
N VAL A 179 3.60 5.49 -6.55
CA VAL A 179 4.44 4.93 -7.63
C VAL A 179 5.29 3.77 -7.10
N ALA A 180 5.94 3.95 -5.95
CA ALA A 180 6.69 2.88 -5.28
C ALA A 180 5.86 1.61 -5.08
N PHE A 181 4.66 1.76 -4.50
CA PHE A 181 3.77 0.65 -4.18
C PHE A 181 3.25 -0.05 -5.45
N VAL A 182 2.71 0.70 -6.41
CA VAL A 182 2.14 0.11 -7.64
C VAL A 182 3.21 -0.64 -8.44
N ILE A 183 4.40 -0.04 -8.63
CA ILE A 183 5.49 -0.70 -9.35
C ILE A 183 6.01 -1.92 -8.57
N GLY A 184 6.07 -1.84 -7.24
CA GLY A 184 6.47 -2.96 -6.38
C GLY A 184 5.50 -4.14 -6.44
N MET A 185 4.20 -3.88 -6.36
CA MET A 185 3.15 -4.90 -6.52
C MET A 185 3.15 -5.49 -7.94
N THR A 186 3.45 -4.68 -8.95
CA THR A 186 3.64 -5.16 -10.33
C THR A 186 4.86 -6.08 -10.43
N SER A 187 5.97 -5.71 -9.79
CA SER A 187 7.18 -6.55 -9.73
C SER A 187 6.89 -7.91 -9.10
N LEU A 188 6.14 -7.96 -7.98
CA LEU A 188 5.68 -9.22 -7.39
C LEU A 188 4.85 -10.05 -8.38
N ALA A 189 3.88 -9.42 -9.06
CA ALA A 189 2.99 -10.10 -10.00
C ALA A 189 3.74 -10.69 -11.21
N LEU A 190 4.80 -10.02 -11.68
CA LEU A 190 5.64 -10.49 -12.79
C LEU A 190 6.45 -11.74 -12.44
N GLU A 191 6.84 -11.91 -11.17
CA GLU A 191 7.63 -13.07 -10.73
C GLU A 191 6.79 -14.31 -10.46
N TYR A 192 5.45 -14.19 -10.36
CA TYR A 192 4.54 -15.32 -10.25
C TYR A 192 4.57 -16.16 -11.55
N SER A 193 5.61 -16.98 -11.68
CA SER A 193 5.88 -17.76 -12.87
C SER A 193 5.24 -19.14 -12.77
N PRO A 194 4.95 -19.81 -13.90
CA PRO A 194 4.51 -21.22 -13.90
C PRO A 194 5.50 -22.18 -13.24
N ARG A 195 6.78 -21.77 -13.06
CA ARG A 195 7.79 -22.54 -12.33
C ARG A 195 7.55 -22.54 -10.82
N MET A 196 6.90 -21.50 -10.31
CA MET A 196 6.59 -21.38 -8.90
C MET A 196 5.20 -21.93 -8.59
N ILE A 197 4.20 -21.61 -9.41
CA ILE A 197 2.79 -21.77 -9.08
C ILE A 197 2.05 -22.38 -10.27
N SER A 198 1.10 -23.30 -10.02
CA SER A 198 0.27 -23.84 -11.09
C SER A 198 -0.50 -22.73 -11.82
N ARG A 199 -0.80 -22.91 -13.11
CA ARG A 199 -1.37 -21.84 -13.96
C ARG A 199 -2.65 -21.20 -13.38
N GLN A 200 -3.52 -22.01 -12.78
CA GLN A 200 -4.76 -21.53 -12.14
C GLN A 200 -4.46 -20.68 -10.90
N HIS A 201 -3.62 -21.19 -9.99
CA HIS A 201 -3.23 -20.45 -8.79
C HIS A 201 -2.46 -19.17 -9.12
N ARG A 202 -1.65 -19.17 -10.18
CA ARG A 202 -0.94 -17.98 -10.66
C ARG A 202 -1.91 -16.87 -11.02
N ASN A 203 -2.90 -17.18 -11.87
CA ASN A 203 -3.88 -16.17 -12.29
C ASN A 203 -4.67 -15.62 -11.10
N MET A 204 -5.01 -16.48 -10.13
CA MET A 204 -5.69 -16.07 -8.91
C MET A 204 -4.83 -15.12 -8.05
N ILE A 205 -3.56 -15.45 -7.82
CA ILE A 205 -2.68 -14.61 -6.98
C ILE A 205 -2.34 -13.29 -7.68
N VAL A 206 -2.15 -13.28 -9.00
CA VAL A 206 -2.05 -12.05 -9.79
C VAL A 206 -3.31 -11.20 -9.62
N ALA A 207 -4.50 -11.80 -9.75
CA ALA A 207 -5.76 -11.09 -9.58
C ALA A 207 -5.91 -10.52 -8.17
N PHE A 208 -5.59 -11.29 -7.13
CA PHE A 208 -5.68 -10.84 -5.74
C PHE A 208 -4.68 -9.72 -5.43
N THR A 209 -3.45 -9.81 -5.97
CA THR A 209 -2.43 -8.75 -5.86
C THR A 209 -2.90 -7.47 -6.56
N ALA A 210 -3.49 -7.59 -7.76
CA ALA A 210 -4.02 -6.46 -8.52
C ALA A 210 -5.23 -5.80 -7.83
N ILE A 211 -6.18 -6.60 -7.33
CA ILE A 211 -7.34 -6.11 -6.58
C ILE A 211 -6.88 -5.42 -5.29
N THR A 212 -5.93 -6.01 -4.57
CA THR A 212 -5.35 -5.39 -3.36
C THR A 212 -4.74 -4.03 -3.67
N THR A 213 -3.98 -3.95 -4.76
CA THR A 213 -3.34 -2.71 -5.22
C THR A 213 -4.39 -1.66 -5.55
N ALA A 214 -5.44 -2.03 -6.28
CA ALA A 214 -6.51 -1.13 -6.68
C ALA A 214 -7.32 -0.60 -5.48
N LEU A 215 -7.78 -1.48 -4.59
CA LEU A 215 -8.55 -1.10 -3.40
C LEU A 215 -7.75 -0.18 -2.48
N THR A 216 -6.47 -0.49 -2.26
CA THR A 216 -5.57 0.35 -1.47
C THR A 216 -5.37 1.72 -2.14
N LEU A 217 -5.18 1.75 -3.46
CA LEU A 217 -4.97 3.00 -4.20
C LEU A 217 -6.22 3.89 -4.21
N ILE A 218 -7.42 3.32 -4.33
CA ILE A 218 -8.68 4.09 -4.23
C ILE A 218 -8.73 4.84 -2.90
N GLY A 219 -8.40 4.18 -1.79
CA GLY A 219 -8.37 4.80 -0.47
C GLY A 219 -7.31 5.92 -0.35
N VAL A 220 -6.09 5.67 -0.84
CA VAL A 220 -5.00 6.67 -0.83
C VAL A 220 -5.36 7.88 -1.69
N CYS A 221 -5.88 7.68 -2.90
CA CYS A 221 -6.33 8.74 -3.79
C CYS A 221 -7.44 9.56 -3.16
N LYS A 222 -8.46 8.94 -2.56
CA LYS A 222 -9.53 9.63 -1.82
C LYS A 222 -8.95 10.51 -0.72
N THR A 223 -8.00 9.99 0.05
CA THR A 223 -7.31 10.72 1.12
C THR A 223 -6.53 11.93 0.57
N MET A 224 -5.80 11.74 -0.53
CA MET A 224 -5.05 12.79 -1.21
C MET A 224 -5.97 13.90 -1.74
N PHE A 225 -7.05 13.55 -2.46
CA PHE A 225 -8.03 14.52 -2.97
C PHE A 225 -8.70 15.31 -1.85
N ASN A 226 -9.03 14.66 -0.73
CA ASN A 226 -9.62 15.34 0.43
C ASN A 226 -8.67 16.38 1.05
N GLN A 227 -7.35 16.21 0.96
CA GLN A 227 -6.39 17.21 1.42
C GLN A 227 -6.23 18.41 0.48
N LEU A 228 -6.55 18.23 -0.80
CA LEU A 228 -6.52 19.30 -1.80
C LEU A 228 -7.81 20.16 -1.78
N ARG A 229 -8.90 19.64 -1.21
CA ARG A 229 -10.14 20.41 -1.08
C ARG A 229 -9.95 21.58 -0.10
N PRO A 230 -10.35 22.81 -0.46
CA PRO A 230 -10.34 23.93 0.48
C PRO A 230 -11.28 23.60 1.64
N LYS A 231 -10.80 23.78 2.88
CA LYS A 231 -11.68 23.74 4.03
C LYS A 231 -12.64 24.93 3.91
N LYS A 232 -13.95 24.66 3.78
CA LYS A 232 -14.96 25.72 3.97
C LYS A 232 -14.76 26.25 5.38
N GLN A 233 -14.44 27.54 5.49
CA GLN A 233 -14.40 28.28 6.76
C GLN A 233 -15.82 28.46 7.27
#